data_AF-A0A3D1TE06-F1
#
_entry.id   AF-A0A3D1TE06-F1
#
_cell.length_a   1.000
_cell.length_b   1.000
_cell.length_c   1.000
_cell.angle_alpha   90.00
_cell.angle_beta   90.00
_cell.angle_gamma   90.00
#
_symmetry.space_group_name_H-M   'P 1'
#
loop_
_entity.id
_entity.type
_entity.pdbx_description
1 polymer ?
#
loop_
_entity_poly.entity_id
_entity_poly.type
_entity_poly.pdbx_seq_one_letter_code
_entity_poly.pdbx_strand_id
1 'polypeptide(L)'
;CGEETALITSIESNRGEPRPRPPFPAQQGLWGKPTLLNNVETYANVAAILLKGADWYASFGTEKSKGTKAFALAGAVRNTGLVEVPIGTPLGELIYDIGGGIINNKGYKAAQIGGPSG
;
A
#
# COMPACT_ATOMS: atom_id res chain seq x y z
N CYS A 1 -7.75 -14.27 -1.04
CA CYS A 1 -8.41 -13.31 -1.96
C CYS A 1 -7.99 -11.90 -1.56
N GLY A 2 -7.41 -11.11 -2.47
CA GLY A 2 -6.93 -9.74 -2.18
C GLY A 2 -7.83 -8.62 -2.74
N GLU A 3 -8.80 -8.98 -3.60
CA GLU A 3 -9.79 -8.04 -4.16
C GLU A 3 -10.92 -7.83 -3.15
N GLU A 4 -11.44 -6.60 -3.06
CA GLU A 4 -12.39 -6.14 -2.05
C GLU A 4 -13.63 -7.05 -1.92
N THR A 5 -14.35 -7.27 -3.02
CA THR A 5 -15.59 -8.04 -3.00
C THR A 5 -15.34 -9.53 -2.82
N ALA A 6 -14.26 -10.06 -3.42
CA ALA A 6 -13.81 -11.43 -3.23
C ALA A 6 -13.40 -11.74 -1.78
N LEU A 7 -12.82 -10.76 -1.08
CA LEU A 7 -12.50 -10.89 0.34
C LEU A 7 -13.79 -11.02 1.17
N ILE A 8 -14.77 -10.15 0.94
CA ILE A 8 -16.06 -10.20 1.64
C ILE A 8 -16.74 -11.55 1.39
N THR A 9 -16.83 -12.00 0.14
CA THR A 9 -17.44 -13.29 -0.21
C THR A 9 -16.73 -14.45 0.51
N SER A 10 -15.40 -14.39 0.63
CA SER A 10 -14.63 -15.41 1.37
C SER A 10 -14.87 -15.36 2.88
N ILE A 11 -15.06 -14.18 3.48
CA ILE A 11 -15.42 -14.04 4.91
C ILE A 11 -16.82 -14.63 5.16
N GLU A 12 -17.71 -14.53 4.19
CA GLU A 12 -19.05 -15.13 4.21
C GLU A 12 -19.03 -16.66 4.00
N SER A 13 -17.86 -17.30 4.03
CA SER A 13 -17.64 -18.74 3.80
C SER A 13 -18.05 -19.22 2.39
N ASN A 14 -18.19 -18.31 1.44
CA ASN A 14 -18.44 -18.62 0.04
C ASN A 14 -17.11 -18.70 -0.73
N ARG A 15 -17.18 -19.18 -1.97
CA ARG A 15 -16.05 -19.14 -2.90
C ARG A 15 -15.63 -17.68 -3.10
N GLY A 16 -14.32 -17.37 -2.99
CA GLY A 16 -13.78 -16.01 -3.05
C GLY A 16 -13.81 -15.38 -4.45
N GLU A 17 -14.98 -15.37 -5.09
CA GLU A 17 -15.23 -14.72 -6.36
C GLU A 17 -15.67 -13.27 -6.15
N PRO A 18 -15.18 -12.34 -6.98
CA PRO A 18 -15.61 -10.96 -6.92
C PRO A 18 -17.09 -10.85 -7.28
N ARG A 19 -17.78 -9.93 -6.62
CA ARG A 19 -19.17 -9.58 -6.94
C ARG A 19 -19.18 -8.35 -7.87
N PRO A 20 -20.02 -8.34 -8.92
CA PRO A 20 -20.17 -7.15 -9.75
C PRO A 20 -20.71 -6.01 -8.90
N ARG A 21 -20.20 -4.80 -9.16
CA ARG A 21 -20.74 -3.55 -8.62
C ARG A 21 -21.69 -2.96 -9.66
N PRO A 22 -22.83 -2.34 -9.27
CA PRO A 22 -23.37 -2.16 -7.91
C PRO A 22 -24.08 -3.41 -7.33
N PRO A 23 -24.33 -3.47 -5.99
CA PRO A 23 -24.05 -2.43 -4.99
C PRO A 23 -22.57 -2.36 -4.57
N PHE A 24 -22.13 -1.20 -4.09
CA PHE A 24 -20.79 -1.03 -3.52
C PHE A 24 -20.75 -1.54 -2.07
N PRO A 25 -19.64 -2.12 -1.58
CA PRO A 25 -19.53 -2.63 -0.21
C PRO A 25 -19.86 -1.61 0.89
N ALA A 26 -19.53 -0.34 0.66
CA ALA A 26 -19.88 0.76 1.56
C ALA A 26 -21.39 0.93 1.77
N GLN A 27 -22.22 0.47 0.82
CA GLN A 27 -23.67 0.45 0.92
C GLN A 27 -24.17 -0.92 1.38
N GLN A 28 -23.65 -2.00 0.76
CA GLN A 28 -24.03 -3.38 1.03
C GLN A 28 -22.83 -4.29 0.82
N GLY A 29 -22.08 -4.55 1.89
CA GLY A 29 -20.90 -5.40 1.92
C GLY A 29 -21.14 -6.68 2.73
N LEU A 30 -20.36 -6.86 3.80
CA LEU A 30 -20.35 -8.06 4.63
C LEU A 30 -21.72 -8.33 5.24
N TRP A 31 -22.27 -9.52 4.99
CA TRP A 31 -23.61 -9.95 5.42
C TRP A 31 -24.71 -8.96 5.03
N GLY A 32 -24.52 -8.28 3.89
CA GLY A 32 -25.45 -7.28 3.38
C GLY A 32 -25.50 -5.99 4.21
N LYS A 33 -24.48 -5.70 5.03
CA LYS A 33 -24.38 -4.47 5.82
C LYS A 33 -23.39 -3.48 5.21
N PRO A 34 -23.60 -2.16 5.35
CA PRO A 34 -22.59 -1.15 5.02
C PRO A 34 -21.24 -1.52 5.62
N THR A 35 -20.21 -1.68 4.79
CA THR A 35 -18.89 -2.16 5.20
C THR A 35 -17.79 -1.33 4.57
N LEU A 36 -16.91 -0.76 5.40
CA LEU A 36 -15.70 -0.08 4.95
C LEU A 36 -14.54 -1.07 4.92
N LEU A 37 -14.07 -1.38 3.71
CA LEU A 37 -12.89 -2.19 3.48
C LEU A 37 -11.73 -1.28 3.11
N ASN A 38 -10.66 -1.33 3.91
CA ASN A 38 -9.42 -0.61 3.61
C ASN A 38 -8.23 -1.54 3.87
N ASN A 39 -7.09 -1.22 3.26
CA ASN A 39 -5.84 -1.91 3.56
C ASN A 39 -5.42 -1.68 5.02
N VAL A 40 -4.65 -2.64 5.58
CA VAL A 40 -4.10 -2.55 6.93
C VAL A 40 -3.30 -1.27 7.14
N GLU A 41 -2.47 -0.86 6.18
CA GLU A 41 -1.66 0.38 6.24
C GLU A 41 -2.56 1.61 6.42
N THR A 42 -3.68 1.68 5.70
CA THR A 42 -4.64 2.78 5.81
C THR A 42 -5.17 2.91 7.24
N TYR A 43 -5.61 1.81 7.85
CA TYR A 43 -6.13 1.84 9.22
C TYR A 43 -5.02 2.08 10.26
N ALA A 44 -3.80 1.57 10.04
CA ALA A 44 -2.67 1.82 10.91
C ALA A 44 -2.31 3.32 11.00
N ASN A 45 -2.48 4.06 9.90
CA ASN A 45 -2.20 5.49 9.87
C ASN A 45 -3.25 6.35 10.59
N VAL A 46 -4.49 5.86 10.76
CA VAL A 46 -5.60 6.63 11.36
C VAL A 46 -5.26 7.10 12.77
N ALA A 47 -4.69 6.23 13.61
CA ALA A 47 -4.36 6.58 15.00
C ALA A 47 -3.34 7.74 15.07
N ALA A 48 -2.29 7.68 14.26
CA ALA A 48 -1.28 8.74 14.21
C ALA A 48 -1.86 10.07 13.70
N ILE A 49 -2.73 10.02 12.69
CA ILE A 49 -3.42 11.19 12.13
C ILE A 49 -4.31 11.84 13.19
N LEU A 50 -5.08 11.06 13.96
CA LEU A 50 -5.94 11.61 15.01
C LEU A 50 -5.15 12.24 16.15
N LEU A 51 -4.03 11.63 16.55
CA LEU A 51 -3.21 12.10 17.67
C LEU A 51 -2.36 13.33 17.32
N LYS A 52 -1.87 13.42 16.08
CA LYS A 52 -0.92 14.47 15.65
C LYS A 52 -1.53 15.52 14.73
N GLY A 53 -2.75 15.28 14.24
CA GLY A 53 -3.47 16.17 13.33
C GLY A 53 -3.27 15.82 11.85
N ALA A 54 -4.28 16.18 11.04
CA ALA A 54 -4.26 15.96 9.60
C ALA A 54 -3.15 16.76 8.90
N ASP A 55 -2.88 17.99 9.34
CA ASP A 55 -1.83 18.85 8.78
C ASP A 55 -0.44 18.25 8.99
N TRP A 56 -0.20 17.62 10.14
CA TRP A 56 1.05 16.89 10.38
C TRP A 56 1.24 15.77 9.35
N TYR A 57 0.22 14.94 9.14
CA TYR A 57 0.33 13.85 8.16
C TYR A 57 0.45 14.41 6.72
N ALA A 58 -0.27 15.50 6.41
CA ALA A 58 -0.23 16.16 5.11
C ALA A 58 1.05 16.99 4.85
N SER A 59 1.88 17.21 5.87
CA SER A 59 3.21 17.79 5.73
C SER A 59 4.20 16.83 5.05
N PHE A 60 3.93 15.53 5.09
CA PHE A 60 4.67 14.53 4.33
C PHE A 60 4.08 14.34 2.93
N GLY A 61 4.97 13.94 2.02
CA GLY A 61 4.64 13.57 0.66
C GLY A 61 4.61 14.77 -0.29
N THR A 62 3.77 14.70 -1.32
CA THR A 62 3.65 15.73 -2.36
C THR A 62 2.41 16.60 -2.15
N GLU A 63 2.17 17.58 -3.02
CA GLU A 63 0.94 18.37 -3.00
C GLU A 63 -0.31 17.49 -3.18
N LYS A 64 -0.27 16.54 -4.13
CA LYS A 64 -1.42 15.70 -4.50
C LYS A 64 -1.51 14.38 -3.73
N SER A 65 -0.41 13.91 -3.15
CA SER A 65 -0.36 12.62 -2.45
C SER A 65 0.33 12.81 -1.10
N LYS A 66 -0.49 12.84 -0.05
CA LYS A 66 -0.11 13.16 1.33
C LYS A 66 0.30 11.94 2.12
N GLY A 67 1.21 12.13 3.07
CA GLY A 67 1.61 11.12 4.03
C GLY A 67 2.84 10.32 3.61
N THR A 68 3.02 9.21 4.32
CA THR A 68 4.10 8.25 4.11
C THR A 68 3.55 6.96 3.51
N LYS A 69 4.46 6.14 2.99
CA LYS A 69 4.15 4.80 2.51
C LYS A 69 5.26 3.83 2.92
N ALA A 70 4.86 2.67 3.41
CA ALA A 70 5.75 1.56 3.67
C ALA A 70 5.99 0.76 2.38
N PHE A 71 7.26 0.67 1.97
CA PHE A 71 7.71 -0.12 0.84
C PHE A 71 8.50 -1.33 1.33
N ALA A 72 8.21 -2.49 0.74
CA ALA A 72 9.08 -3.65 0.84
C ALA A 72 10.14 -3.56 -0.25
N LEU A 73 11.39 -3.28 0.14
CA LEU A 73 12.52 -3.28 -0.76
C LEU A 73 13.11 -4.69 -0.83
N ALA A 74 12.97 -5.33 -2.00
CA ALA A 74 13.37 -6.71 -2.23
C ALA A 74 14.02 -6.89 -3.61
N GLY A 75 14.62 -8.05 -3.83
CA GLY A 75 15.27 -8.39 -5.10
C GLY A 75 16.75 -8.03 -5.13
N ALA A 76 17.20 -7.42 -6.23
CA ALA A 76 18.62 -7.24 -6.53
C ALA A 76 19.26 -5.99 -5.88
N VAL A 77 18.85 -5.62 -4.67
CA VAL A 77 19.46 -4.52 -3.90
C VAL A 77 20.33 -5.06 -2.77
N ARG A 78 21.30 -4.29 -2.26
CA ARG A 78 22.18 -4.75 -1.17
C ARG A 78 21.46 -4.86 0.17
N ASN A 79 20.66 -3.85 0.51
CA ASN A 79 19.90 -3.79 1.74
C ASN A 79 18.44 -4.05 1.43
N THR A 80 17.91 -5.19 1.86
CA THR A 80 16.49 -5.51 1.75
C THR A 80 15.78 -5.25 3.07
N GLY A 81 14.48 -4.98 3.02
CA GLY A 81 13.70 -4.73 4.23
C GLY A 81 12.43 -3.93 3.98
N LEU A 82 11.79 -3.51 5.08
CA LEU A 82 10.67 -2.60 5.04
C LEU A 82 11.17 -1.18 5.32
N VAL A 83 10.80 -0.24 4.47
CA VAL A 83 11.20 1.16 4.58
C VAL A 83 9.96 2.04 4.47
N GLU A 84 9.76 2.93 5.44
CA GLU A 84 8.69 3.91 5.39
C GLU A 84 9.27 5.24 4.93
N VAL A 85 8.73 5.79 3.84
CA VAL A 85 9.21 7.04 3.25
C VAL A 85 8.04 7.95 2.87
N PRO A 86 8.23 9.28 2.77
CA PRO A 86 7.22 10.18 2.22
C PRO A 86 6.80 9.76 0.81
N ILE A 87 5.50 9.90 0.49
CA ILE A 87 5.03 9.63 -0.86
C ILE A 87 5.67 10.61 -1.84
N GLY A 88 6.20 10.09 -2.96
CA GLY A 88 6.92 10.90 -3.95
C GLY A 88 8.43 10.88 -3.78
N THR A 89 8.95 10.15 -2.78
CA THR A 89 10.38 9.80 -2.69
C THR A 89 10.84 9.16 -4.01
N PRO A 90 11.90 9.67 -4.67
CA PRO A 90 12.39 9.12 -5.92
C PRO A 90 12.84 7.67 -5.80
N LEU A 91 12.57 6.85 -6.82
CA LEU A 91 13.02 5.45 -6.85
C LEU A 91 14.55 5.33 -6.71
N GLY A 92 15.30 6.29 -7.25
CA GLY A 92 16.76 6.33 -7.12
C GLY A 92 17.22 6.38 -5.66
N GLU A 93 16.57 7.21 -4.83
CA GLU A 93 16.85 7.32 -3.40
C GLU A 93 16.54 6.02 -2.67
N LEU A 94 15.41 5.37 -3.00
CA LEU A 94 15.06 4.06 -2.45
C LEU A 94 16.12 2.98 -2.80
N ILE A 95 16.63 2.98 -4.02
CA ILE A 95 17.57 1.95 -4.49
C ILE A 95 18.99 2.21 -3.98
N TYR A 96 19.50 3.44 -4.15
CA TYR A 96 20.91 3.75 -3.95
C TYR A 96 21.21 4.23 -2.54
N ASP A 97 20.37 5.11 -1.98
CA ASP A 97 20.63 5.72 -0.68
C ASP A 97 20.17 4.80 0.45
N ILE A 98 18.96 4.25 0.34
CA ILE A 98 18.39 3.32 1.33
C ILE A 98 18.81 1.88 1.04
N GLY A 99 18.61 1.43 -0.20
CA GLY A 99 18.92 0.07 -0.65
C GLY A 99 20.41 -0.24 -0.81
N GLY A 100 21.28 0.76 -0.74
CA GLY A 100 22.74 0.60 -0.88
C GLY A 100 23.20 0.23 -2.29
N GLY A 101 22.33 0.40 -3.29
CA GLY A 101 22.58 0.10 -4.70
C GLY A 101 22.33 -1.37 -5.07
N ILE A 102 22.68 -1.70 -6.32
CA ILE A 102 22.46 -3.03 -6.89
C ILE A 102 23.55 -4.00 -6.42
N ILE A 103 23.15 -5.25 -6.14
CA ILE A 103 24.09 -6.32 -5.78
C ILE A 103 25.18 -6.51 -6.84
N ASN A 104 26.37 -6.91 -6.40
CA ASN A 104 27.53 -7.16 -7.27
C ASN A 104 27.96 -5.94 -8.13
N ASN A 105 27.63 -4.71 -7.71
CA ASN A 105 27.98 -3.47 -8.41
C ASN A 105 27.48 -3.43 -9.87
N LYS A 106 26.39 -4.13 -10.16
CA LYS A 106 25.79 -4.11 -11.49
C LYS A 106 25.05 -2.79 -11.72
N GLY A 107 24.86 -2.43 -12.99
CA GLY A 107 23.99 -1.32 -13.35
C GLY A 107 22.52 -1.64 -13.08
N TYR A 108 21.75 -0.63 -12.68
CA TYR A 108 20.30 -0.72 -12.64
C TYR A 108 19.76 -1.03 -14.04
N LYS A 109 18.78 -1.94 -14.10
CA LYS A 109 18.10 -2.32 -15.35
C LYS A 109 16.61 -2.00 -15.32
N ALA A 110 15.93 -2.44 -14.27
CA ALA A 110 14.49 -2.24 -14.09
C ALA A 110 14.11 -2.45 -12.62
N ALA A 111 12.94 -1.93 -12.25
CA ALA A 111 12.24 -2.21 -11.00
C ALA A 111 10.78 -2.50 -11.32
N GLN A 112 10.17 -3.43 -10.59
CA GLN A 112 8.73 -3.62 -10.58
C GLN A 112 8.16 -2.95 -9.33
N ILE A 113 7.17 -2.08 -9.50
CA ILE A 113 6.59 -1.27 -8.43
C ILE A 113 5.10 -1.57 -8.36
N GLY A 114 4.54 -1.71 -7.16
CA GLY A 114 3.11 -2.02 -6.98
C GLY A 114 2.78 -3.51 -6.92
N GLY A 115 3.80 -4.37 -6.81
CA GLY A 115 3.63 -5.83 -6.76
C GLY A 115 3.43 -6.45 -8.15
N PRO A 116 2.99 -7.71 -8.24
CA PRO A 116 2.86 -8.44 -9.51
C PRO A 116 1.89 -7.81 -10.53
N SER A 117 1.08 -6.85 -10.10
CA SER A 117 0.09 -6.16 -10.93
C SER A 117 0.57 -4.83 -11.51
N GLY A 118 1.81 -4.42 -11.20
CA GLY A 118 2.45 -3.23 -11.77
C GLY A 118 3.63 -3.57 -12.69
#